data_AF-A0A7J3C7N9-F1
#
_entry.id   AF-A0A7J3C7N9-F1
#
_cell.length_a   1.000
_cell.length_b   1.000
_cell.length_c   1.000
_cell.angle_alpha   90.00
_cell.angle_beta   90.00
_cell.angle_gamma   90.00
#
_symmetry.space_group_name_H-M   'P 1'
#
loop_
_entity.id
_entity.type
_entity.pdbx_description
1 polymer ?
#
loop_
_entity_poly.entity_id
_entity_poly.type
_entity_poly.pdbx_seq_one_letter_code
_entity_poly.pdbx_strand_id
1 'polypeptide(L)'
;MNISYFLGAEEPNVSYYEVTVTLNNSAYVSLDLLPTLADLVNGSGYYLEFSFIMPNDQPGNWWYLGYQIIEMKNVTVHVESNELLNASGTQIATVPATVTAYEGFIGVVGEAKFPSSQNTTSVVLFPVSPPGVNIISATTNYWRYSNGSLIVNFTLYEEVLSGTSSTPTSIAASITTYKSQVLVIPETLGYYSERAQVYLVQGNGAFIMGITSNQIAQIEAGIDATLSVPLSQLDASVTSINNDTAKISTTFGRMNSSLTSINASIKSINNGMATVSTSLGEVETSLNSLNASIISIQGETIMISTSLGRFQTTLSSVNSSLISISGNIAEVDDSLGTQYTTLSSINASLLSIVGNNAFLDSELGKFNCSLADINGTLKSINGNNATVMTTLGQISDSLANLNVTVSSLSSNVSKLNGSLVDVRTSIENLSGQITNVSNSTATIKTGIGTMYASISSIQLGVHKESNSTDPSFPYELLVVLLILVSIAISYLSLSKVNGIVSGLEGTKKEGKKEK
;
A
#
# COMPACT_ATOMS: atom_id res chain seq x y z
N MET A 1 -10.93 52.19 -75.83
CA MET A 1 -10.85 50.74 -75.51
C MET A 1 -9.72 50.57 -74.52
N ASN A 2 -9.95 49.92 -73.39
CA ASN A 2 -8.85 49.43 -72.56
C ASN A 2 -8.27 48.21 -73.27
N ILE A 3 -6.97 48.20 -73.45
CA ILE A 3 -6.26 47.08 -74.06
C ILE A 3 -5.43 46.45 -72.95
N SER A 4 -5.57 45.13 -72.78
CA SER A 4 -4.94 44.34 -71.72
C SER A 4 -3.92 43.40 -72.35
N TYR A 5 -2.69 43.40 -71.85
CA TYR A 5 -1.60 42.59 -72.40
C TYR A 5 -1.04 41.63 -71.36
N PHE A 6 -1.00 40.33 -71.67
CA PHE A 6 -0.54 39.29 -70.76
C PHE A 6 0.99 39.30 -70.64
N LEU A 7 1.47 39.43 -69.40
CA LEU A 7 2.90 39.31 -69.08
C LEU A 7 3.27 37.86 -68.70
N GLY A 8 2.31 37.00 -68.34
CA GLY A 8 2.57 35.62 -67.95
C GLY A 8 2.11 35.28 -66.53
N ALA A 9 2.40 34.04 -66.13
CA ALA A 9 2.01 33.49 -64.82
C ALA A 9 3.01 33.82 -63.68
N GLU A 10 4.24 34.25 -63.98
CA GLU A 10 5.24 34.66 -62.99
C GLU A 10 5.97 35.95 -63.40
N GLU A 11 5.89 36.98 -62.54
CA GLU A 11 7.05 37.74 -62.03
C GLU A 11 6.59 38.68 -60.88
N PRO A 12 6.85 38.31 -59.61
CA PRO A 12 6.73 39.20 -58.46
C PRO A 12 8.12 39.55 -57.90
N ASN A 13 8.62 40.72 -58.28
CA ASN A 13 9.39 41.63 -57.44
C ASN A 13 9.02 43.03 -57.93
N VAL A 14 8.33 43.83 -57.09
CA VAL A 14 7.58 45.03 -57.50
C VAL A 14 8.38 45.91 -58.49
N SER A 15 8.07 45.73 -59.77
CA SER A 15 8.70 46.39 -60.91
C SER A 15 7.61 47.06 -61.72
N TYR A 16 7.88 48.31 -62.13
CA TYR A 16 6.98 49.07 -63.00
C TYR A 16 7.37 48.81 -64.45
N TYR A 17 6.41 48.98 -65.34
CA TYR A 17 6.63 48.89 -66.77
C TYR A 17 6.25 50.22 -67.41
N GLU A 18 7.20 50.84 -68.12
CA GLU A 18 6.87 51.98 -68.96
C GLU A 18 6.38 51.43 -70.30
N VAL A 19 5.16 51.78 -70.66
CA VAL A 19 4.57 51.45 -71.96
C VAL A 19 4.55 52.71 -72.81
N THR A 20 5.42 52.75 -73.80
CA THR A 20 5.43 53.82 -74.80
C THR A 20 4.63 53.39 -76.00
N VAL A 21 3.51 54.07 -76.22
CA VAL A 21 2.73 53.97 -77.45
C VAL A 21 3.37 54.84 -78.51
N THR A 22 3.66 54.24 -79.65
CA THR A 22 4.27 54.91 -80.81
C THR A 22 3.26 55.03 -81.94
N LEU A 23 3.26 56.19 -82.59
CA LEU A 23 2.48 56.45 -83.80
C LEU A 23 3.46 56.58 -84.97
N ASN A 24 3.31 55.73 -85.98
CA ASN A 24 4.25 55.66 -87.12
C ASN A 24 5.72 55.55 -86.64
N ASN A 25 5.94 54.71 -85.65
CA ASN A 25 7.24 54.41 -85.02
C ASN A 25 7.91 55.59 -84.30
N SER A 26 7.19 56.69 -84.04
CA SER A 26 7.62 57.78 -83.16
C SER A 26 6.81 57.77 -81.86
N ALA A 27 7.43 58.05 -80.71
CA ALA A 27 6.73 58.06 -79.42
C ALA A 27 5.57 59.08 -79.44
N TYR A 28 4.37 58.61 -79.14
CA TYR A 28 3.15 59.40 -79.12
C TYR A 28 2.71 59.68 -77.67
N VAL A 29 2.69 58.65 -76.82
CA VAL A 29 2.48 58.81 -75.38
C VAL A 29 3.20 57.70 -74.62
N SER A 30 3.80 58.04 -73.48
CA SER A 30 4.42 57.08 -72.56
C SER A 30 3.62 57.04 -71.26
N LEU A 31 3.39 55.83 -70.75
CA LEU A 31 2.54 55.56 -69.60
C LEU A 31 3.27 54.60 -68.65
N ASP A 32 3.45 55.00 -67.40
CA ASP A 32 3.99 54.12 -66.37
C ASP A 32 2.86 53.28 -65.75
N LEU A 33 2.99 51.96 -65.83
CA LEU A 33 1.91 51.03 -65.50
C LEU A 33 2.39 49.92 -64.57
N LEU A 34 1.50 49.50 -63.68
CA LEU A 34 1.69 48.34 -62.81
C LEU A 34 0.92 47.14 -63.35
N PRO A 35 1.51 45.94 -63.31
CA PRO A 35 0.80 44.71 -63.67
C PRO A 35 -0.34 44.44 -62.69
N THR A 36 -1.53 44.17 -63.22
CA THR A 36 -2.70 43.73 -62.45
C THR A 36 -2.94 42.24 -62.66
N LEU A 37 -3.12 41.50 -61.56
CA LEU A 37 -3.50 40.08 -61.63
C LEU A 37 -4.98 40.00 -62.01
N ALA A 38 -5.28 39.41 -63.17
CA ALA A 38 -6.64 39.22 -63.63
C ALA A 38 -6.91 37.73 -63.82
N ASP A 39 -7.94 37.22 -63.12
CA ASP A 39 -8.46 35.87 -63.32
C ASP A 39 -9.52 35.89 -64.42
N LEU A 40 -9.05 35.82 -65.65
CA LEU A 40 -9.90 35.66 -66.83
C LEU A 40 -10.14 34.18 -67.10
N VAL A 41 -11.26 33.86 -67.74
CA VAL A 41 -11.73 32.49 -68.03
C VAL A 41 -10.68 31.65 -68.80
N ASN A 42 -9.69 32.28 -69.44
CA ASN A 42 -8.62 31.64 -70.22
C ASN A 42 -7.23 31.71 -69.58
N GLY A 43 -7.15 31.89 -68.26
CA GLY A 43 -5.92 31.80 -67.50
C GLY A 43 -5.68 32.99 -66.60
N SER A 44 -5.34 32.68 -65.36
CA SER A 44 -4.88 33.61 -64.33
C SER A 44 -3.48 34.09 -64.64
N GLY A 45 -3.27 35.40 -64.63
CA GLY A 45 -1.91 35.95 -64.54
C GLY A 45 -1.90 37.45 -64.67
N TYR A 46 -0.70 38.00 -64.86
CA TYR A 46 -0.51 39.44 -64.78
C TYR A 46 -0.72 40.08 -66.14
N TYR A 47 -1.54 41.12 -66.18
CA TYR A 47 -1.83 41.90 -67.37
C TYR A 47 -1.51 43.38 -67.15
N LEU A 48 -1.01 44.06 -68.18
CA LEU A 48 -0.96 45.51 -68.23
C LEU A 48 -2.18 46.02 -68.96
N GLU A 49 -3.02 46.77 -68.26
CA GLU A 49 -4.19 47.41 -68.85
C GLU A 49 -3.95 48.90 -69.03
N PHE A 50 -4.12 49.40 -70.25
CA PHE A 50 -4.06 50.83 -70.49
C PHE A 50 -4.97 51.29 -71.62
N SER A 51 -5.22 52.58 -71.62
CA SER A 51 -5.90 53.28 -72.70
C SER A 51 -5.25 54.65 -72.89
N PHE A 52 -5.30 55.13 -74.14
CA PHE A 52 -4.81 56.45 -74.51
C PHE A 52 -5.80 57.08 -75.47
N ILE A 53 -5.76 58.41 -75.56
CA ILE A 53 -6.59 59.14 -76.51
C ILE A 53 -5.98 58.97 -77.90
N MET A 54 -6.73 58.32 -78.77
CA MET A 54 -6.35 58.16 -80.17
C MET A 54 -6.41 59.53 -80.87
N PRO A 55 -5.36 59.93 -81.60
CA PRO A 55 -5.38 61.21 -82.31
C PRO A 55 -6.48 61.17 -83.38
N ASN A 56 -7.20 62.29 -83.54
CA ASN A 56 -8.45 62.35 -84.31
C ASN A 56 -8.24 62.06 -85.81
N ASP A 57 -9.22 61.37 -86.40
CA ASP A 57 -9.11 60.62 -87.66
C ASP A 57 -9.72 61.34 -88.88
N GLN A 58 -9.22 61.03 -90.08
CA GLN A 58 -9.89 61.32 -91.35
C GLN A 58 -10.08 60.00 -92.10
N PRO A 59 -11.24 59.77 -92.76
CA PRO A 59 -11.56 58.48 -93.35
C PRO A 59 -10.53 58.02 -94.39
N GLY A 60 -10.01 56.80 -94.23
CA GLY A 60 -9.12 56.13 -95.19
C GLY A 60 -7.65 56.07 -94.78
N ASN A 61 -7.26 56.63 -93.64
CA ASN A 61 -5.91 56.49 -93.11
C ASN A 61 -5.82 55.35 -92.10
N TRP A 62 -4.69 54.64 -92.15
CA TRP A 62 -4.35 53.55 -91.24
C TRP A 62 -3.14 53.98 -90.45
N TRP A 63 -3.22 53.88 -89.13
CA TRP A 63 -2.11 54.20 -88.25
C TRP A 63 -1.43 52.91 -87.82
N TYR A 64 -0.10 52.93 -87.78
CA TYR A 64 0.64 51.88 -87.09
C TYR A 64 0.85 52.31 -85.65
N LEU A 65 0.15 51.61 -84.77
CA LEU A 65 0.33 51.71 -83.34
C LEU A 65 1.18 50.50 -82.93
N GLY A 66 2.39 50.80 -82.51
CA GLY A 66 3.24 49.85 -81.81
C GLY A 66 3.41 50.33 -80.38
N TYR A 67 3.49 49.41 -79.44
CA TYR A 67 3.91 49.75 -78.09
C TYR A 67 5.20 49.02 -77.77
N GLN A 68 6.00 49.66 -76.93
CA GLN A 68 7.20 49.07 -76.37
C GLN A 68 6.98 48.94 -74.87
N ILE A 69 7.14 47.71 -74.36
CA ILE A 69 7.15 47.43 -72.93
C ILE A 69 8.59 47.37 -72.49
N ILE A 70 8.96 48.26 -71.58
CA ILE A 70 10.29 48.27 -71.00
C ILE A 70 10.15 47.91 -69.52
N GLU A 71 10.79 46.83 -69.13
CA GLU A 71 10.84 46.41 -67.75
C GLU A 71 11.79 47.32 -66.96
N MET A 72 11.31 47.85 -65.85
CA MET A 72 12.11 48.70 -64.97
C MET A 72 12.47 47.91 -63.71
N LYS A 73 13.58 47.16 -63.73
CA LYS A 73 14.08 46.40 -62.56
C LYS A 73 14.93 47.28 -61.64
N ASN A 74 14.71 47.11 -60.34
CA ASN A 74 15.22 47.87 -59.18
C ASN A 74 14.48 49.17 -58.87
N VAL A 75 13.34 49.02 -58.18
CA VAL A 75 12.91 50.02 -57.20
C VAL A 75 13.72 49.79 -55.93
N THR A 76 14.61 50.71 -55.56
CA THR A 76 15.04 50.76 -54.16
C THR A 76 13.86 51.31 -53.39
N VAL A 77 13.02 50.42 -52.85
CA VAL A 77 11.81 50.83 -52.12
C VAL A 77 12.26 51.47 -50.81
N HIS A 78 11.95 52.76 -50.62
CA HIS A 78 11.77 53.31 -49.29
C HIS A 78 10.27 53.51 -49.09
N VAL A 79 9.72 52.96 -48.02
CA VAL A 79 8.34 53.21 -47.61
C VAL A 79 8.25 54.69 -47.26
N GLU A 80 7.56 55.50 -48.08
CA GLU A 80 7.38 56.93 -47.75
C GLU A 80 6.29 57.10 -46.69
N SER A 81 5.19 56.36 -46.77
CA SER A 81 4.16 56.31 -45.72
C SER A 81 3.19 55.14 -45.92
N ASN A 82 2.61 54.67 -44.82
CA ASN A 82 1.43 53.81 -44.82
C ASN A 82 0.28 54.63 -44.22
N GLU A 83 -0.73 54.97 -45.03
CA GLU A 83 -1.82 55.85 -44.61
C GLU A 83 -3.13 55.06 -44.54
N LEU A 84 -3.76 55.06 -43.38
CA LEU A 84 -5.06 54.43 -43.19
C LEU A 84 -6.13 55.41 -43.69
N LEU A 85 -6.76 55.08 -44.83
CA LEU A 85 -7.78 55.92 -45.45
C LEU A 85 -9.15 55.28 -45.22
N ASN A 86 -10.08 56.07 -44.68
CA ASN A 86 -11.45 55.62 -44.42
C ASN A 86 -12.37 56.11 -45.54
N ALA A 87 -13.25 55.23 -46.03
CA ALA A 87 -14.28 55.61 -47.00
C ALA A 87 -15.63 54.99 -46.63
N SER A 88 -16.72 55.70 -46.93
CA SER A 88 -18.06 55.14 -46.90
C SER A 88 -18.36 54.50 -48.26
N GLY A 89 -18.54 53.17 -48.29
CA GLY A 89 -18.92 52.45 -49.48
C GLY A 89 -20.44 52.44 -49.69
N THR A 90 -20.89 52.25 -50.94
CA THR A 90 -22.32 52.06 -51.27
C THR A 90 -22.52 50.65 -51.84
N GLN A 91 -23.56 49.93 -51.41
CA GLN A 91 -23.90 48.63 -52.00
C GLN A 91 -24.40 48.83 -53.43
N ILE A 92 -23.88 47.99 -54.33
CA ILE A 92 -24.25 47.98 -55.75
C ILE A 92 -25.14 46.78 -56.05
N ALA A 93 -24.86 45.61 -55.47
CA ALA A 93 -25.66 44.40 -55.69
C ALA A 93 -25.49 43.36 -54.56
N THR A 94 -26.48 42.46 -54.43
CA THR A 94 -26.38 41.22 -53.65
C THR A 94 -26.31 40.04 -54.62
N VAL A 95 -25.36 39.14 -54.42
CA VAL A 95 -25.19 37.94 -55.26
C VAL A 95 -25.44 36.70 -54.37
N PRO A 96 -26.44 35.85 -54.69
CA PRO A 96 -26.61 34.57 -54.00
C PRO A 96 -25.37 33.70 -54.18
N ALA A 97 -24.81 33.15 -53.10
CA ALA A 97 -23.59 32.33 -53.16
C ALA A 97 -23.87 30.90 -53.66
N THR A 98 -24.53 30.76 -54.80
CA THR A 98 -24.73 29.46 -55.47
C THR A 98 -23.58 29.07 -56.40
N VAL A 99 -22.46 29.80 -56.42
CA VAL A 99 -21.37 29.57 -57.40
C VAL A 99 -19.94 29.69 -56.85
N THR A 100 -19.69 29.57 -55.53
CA THR A 100 -18.31 29.42 -54.98
C THR A 100 -18.31 28.62 -53.66
N ALA A 101 -17.15 28.06 -53.29
CA ALA A 101 -16.87 27.01 -52.29
C ALA A 101 -17.34 27.21 -50.81
N TYR A 102 -18.28 28.10 -50.55
CA TYR A 102 -18.77 28.45 -49.22
C TYR A 102 -20.31 28.46 -49.23
N GLU A 103 -20.93 27.27 -49.17
CA GLU A 103 -22.38 27.14 -49.03
C GLU A 103 -22.85 27.76 -47.70
N GLY A 104 -23.86 28.65 -47.74
CA GLY A 104 -24.45 29.28 -46.55
C GLY A 104 -24.13 30.76 -46.32
N PHE A 105 -23.35 31.41 -47.19
CA PHE A 105 -22.96 32.83 -47.08
C PHE A 105 -23.63 33.69 -48.16
N ILE A 106 -23.66 35.03 -47.99
CA ILE A 106 -24.12 35.98 -49.01
C ILE A 106 -22.98 36.88 -49.46
N GLY A 107 -22.81 37.06 -50.78
CA GLY A 107 -21.84 37.97 -51.37
C GLY A 107 -22.44 39.36 -51.61
N VAL A 108 -21.81 40.41 -51.08
CA VAL A 108 -22.24 41.80 -51.22
C VAL A 108 -21.19 42.59 -51.99
N VAL A 109 -21.54 43.08 -53.18
CA VAL A 109 -20.66 43.89 -54.02
C VAL A 109 -20.88 45.37 -53.72
N GLY A 110 -19.80 46.08 -53.42
CA GLY A 110 -19.82 47.50 -53.12
C GLY A 110 -18.69 48.28 -53.80
N GLU A 111 -18.82 49.61 -53.77
CA GLU A 111 -17.79 50.52 -54.23
C GLU A 111 -17.50 51.57 -53.15
N ALA A 112 -16.22 51.80 -52.86
CA ALA A 112 -15.74 52.79 -51.90
C ALA A 112 -14.82 53.80 -52.58
N LYS A 113 -14.99 55.07 -52.24
CA LYS A 113 -14.23 56.18 -52.82
C LYS A 113 -13.28 56.77 -51.77
N PHE A 114 -11.98 56.59 -51.97
CA PHE A 114 -10.94 57.08 -51.09
C PHE A 114 -10.33 58.39 -51.65
N PRO A 115 -10.11 59.39 -50.79
CA PRO A 115 -9.34 60.58 -51.16
C PRO A 115 -7.85 60.21 -51.19
N SER A 116 -7.25 60.10 -52.38
CA SER A 116 -5.82 59.81 -52.52
C SER A 116 -5.23 60.58 -53.69
N SER A 117 -4.06 61.17 -53.48
CA SER A 117 -3.16 61.61 -54.55
C SER A 117 -2.45 60.39 -55.17
N GLN A 118 -2.12 60.49 -56.45
CA GLN A 118 -1.80 59.37 -57.36
C GLN A 118 -0.70 58.40 -56.89
N ASN A 119 -0.69 57.19 -57.47
CA ASN A 119 0.29 56.09 -57.32
C ASN A 119 0.03 55.05 -56.21
N THR A 120 -1.22 54.59 -56.07
CA THR A 120 -1.58 53.42 -55.27
C THR A 120 -1.24 52.15 -56.04
N THR A 121 -0.42 51.31 -55.43
CA THR A 121 0.09 50.06 -56.02
C THR A 121 -0.64 48.82 -55.50
N SER A 122 -1.14 48.88 -54.27
CA SER A 122 -1.96 47.85 -53.67
C SER A 122 -3.02 48.46 -52.76
N VAL A 123 -4.18 47.82 -52.71
CA VAL A 123 -5.27 48.18 -51.81
C VAL A 123 -5.63 46.95 -50.99
N VAL A 124 -5.35 46.99 -49.69
CA VAL A 124 -5.80 45.97 -48.74
C VAL A 124 -6.97 46.52 -47.95
N LEU A 125 -8.10 45.83 -48.05
CA LEU A 125 -9.33 46.20 -47.39
C LEU A 125 -9.39 45.56 -46.00
N PHE A 126 -9.72 46.38 -45.00
CA PHE A 126 -10.02 45.93 -43.65
C PHE A 126 -11.46 46.29 -43.35
N PRO A 127 -12.43 45.51 -43.86
CA PRO A 127 -13.84 45.79 -43.61
C PRO A 127 -14.11 45.68 -42.11
N VAL A 128 -14.91 46.59 -41.57
CA VAL A 128 -15.39 46.50 -40.20
C VAL A 128 -16.79 45.89 -40.24
N SER A 129 -16.95 44.74 -39.58
CA SER A 129 -18.24 44.07 -39.45
C SER A 129 -19.26 44.99 -38.76
N PRO A 130 -20.37 45.36 -39.42
CA PRO A 130 -21.42 46.15 -38.78
C PRO A 130 -22.20 45.30 -37.76
N PRO A 131 -22.90 45.91 -36.80
CA PRO A 131 -23.65 45.17 -35.79
C PRO A 131 -24.67 44.21 -36.40
N GLY A 132 -24.53 42.90 -36.13
CA GLY A 132 -25.43 41.85 -36.62
C GLY A 132 -25.00 41.16 -37.92
N VAL A 133 -23.88 41.58 -38.52
CA VAL A 133 -23.28 40.91 -39.70
C VAL A 133 -21.87 40.47 -39.37
N ASN A 134 -21.52 39.24 -39.70
CA ASN A 134 -20.15 38.75 -39.58
C ASN A 134 -19.51 38.68 -40.99
N ILE A 135 -18.61 39.63 -41.29
CA ILE A 135 -17.84 39.61 -42.54
C ILE A 135 -16.66 38.67 -42.35
N ILE A 136 -16.64 37.59 -43.11
CA ILE A 136 -15.60 36.55 -42.99
C ILE A 136 -14.43 36.78 -43.96
N SER A 137 -14.67 37.46 -45.07
CA SER A 137 -13.62 37.87 -46.00
C SER A 137 -14.05 39.05 -46.88
N ALA A 138 -13.06 39.78 -47.39
CA ALA A 138 -13.22 40.83 -48.38
C ALA A 138 -12.25 40.60 -49.53
N THR A 139 -12.73 40.77 -50.75
CA THR A 139 -11.91 40.71 -51.95
C THR A 139 -12.04 42.02 -52.69
N THR A 140 -10.91 42.63 -53.03
CA THR A 140 -10.88 43.77 -53.95
C THR A 140 -11.04 43.23 -55.37
N ASN A 141 -12.11 43.62 -56.06
CA ASN A 141 -12.37 43.14 -57.42
C ASN A 141 -11.52 43.93 -58.43
N TYR A 142 -11.50 45.26 -58.30
CA TYR A 142 -10.63 46.16 -59.05
C TYR A 142 -10.62 47.55 -58.40
N TRP A 143 -9.66 48.40 -58.76
CA TRP A 143 -9.70 49.81 -58.43
C TRP A 143 -9.33 50.67 -59.62
N ARG A 144 -9.76 51.92 -59.60
CA ARG A 144 -9.47 52.90 -60.63
C ARG A 144 -9.36 54.29 -60.05
N TYR A 145 -8.54 55.12 -60.68
CA TYR A 145 -8.55 56.54 -60.40
C TYR A 145 -9.59 57.24 -61.25
N SER A 146 -10.43 58.05 -60.61
CA SER A 146 -11.37 58.90 -61.31
C SER A 146 -11.56 60.20 -60.54
N ASN A 147 -11.37 61.33 -61.24
CA ASN A 147 -11.55 62.68 -60.70
C ASN A 147 -10.80 62.93 -59.37
N GLY A 148 -9.53 62.52 -59.31
CA GLY A 148 -8.67 62.76 -58.13
C GLY A 148 -9.01 61.93 -56.90
N SER A 149 -9.80 60.86 -57.06
CA SER A 149 -10.09 59.90 -56.00
C SER A 149 -9.82 58.48 -56.48
N LEU A 150 -9.40 57.63 -55.56
CA LEU A 150 -9.26 56.21 -55.79
C LEU A 150 -10.62 55.55 -55.53
N ILE A 151 -11.20 54.95 -56.56
CA ILE A 151 -12.45 54.20 -56.49
C ILE A 151 -12.11 52.72 -56.44
N VAL A 152 -12.55 52.03 -55.39
CA VAL A 152 -12.27 50.61 -55.16
C VAL A 152 -13.58 49.84 -55.18
N ASN A 153 -13.68 48.88 -56.10
CA ASN A 153 -14.78 47.92 -56.18
C ASN A 153 -14.39 46.65 -55.42
N PHE A 154 -15.30 46.13 -54.60
CA PHE A 154 -15.00 44.98 -53.74
C PHE A 154 -16.22 44.08 -53.55
N THR A 155 -15.96 42.84 -53.13
CA THR A 155 -16.97 41.86 -52.69
C THR A 155 -16.70 41.48 -51.24
N LEU A 156 -17.73 41.58 -50.39
CA LEU A 156 -17.70 41.10 -49.00
C LEU A 156 -18.50 39.81 -48.90
N TYR A 157 -17.99 38.85 -48.12
CA TYR A 157 -18.69 37.60 -47.83
C TYR A 157 -19.19 37.61 -46.39
N GLU A 158 -20.51 37.45 -46.22
CA GLU A 158 -21.23 37.61 -44.95
C GLU A 158 -21.84 36.28 -44.47
N GLU A 159 -21.69 35.97 -43.19
CA GLU A 159 -22.34 34.82 -42.52
C GLU A 159 -23.73 35.21 -41.99
N VAL A 160 -24.79 34.54 -42.47
CA VAL A 160 -26.18 34.90 -42.14
C VAL A 160 -26.73 34.04 -41.01
N LEU A 161 -26.69 34.55 -39.77
CA LEU A 161 -27.11 33.80 -38.58
C LEU A 161 -28.62 33.88 -38.24
N SER A 162 -29.41 34.81 -38.80
CA SER A 162 -30.87 34.86 -38.53
C SER A 162 -31.71 35.70 -39.52
N GLY A 163 -31.59 35.45 -40.83
CA GLY A 163 -32.67 35.75 -41.79
C GLY A 163 -32.95 37.20 -42.18
N THR A 164 -32.09 38.17 -41.87
CA THR A 164 -32.11 39.51 -42.53
C THR A 164 -30.68 39.99 -42.77
N SER A 165 -30.31 40.26 -44.03
CA SER A 165 -29.01 40.82 -44.44
C SER A 165 -29.17 42.34 -44.55
N SER A 166 -28.26 43.10 -43.93
CA SER A 166 -28.19 44.56 -44.04
C SER A 166 -26.73 44.99 -44.24
N THR A 167 -26.53 45.98 -45.11
CA THR A 167 -25.21 46.35 -45.64
C THR A 167 -24.29 47.05 -44.63
N PRO A 168 -22.96 46.84 -44.69
CA PRO A 168 -22.01 47.66 -43.95
C PRO A 168 -21.99 49.11 -44.44
N THR A 169 -22.15 50.05 -43.52
CA THR A 169 -22.21 51.50 -43.80
C THR A 169 -20.86 52.22 -43.81
N SER A 170 -19.73 51.50 -43.62
CA SER A 170 -18.37 52.07 -43.72
C SER A 170 -17.27 51.01 -43.88
N ILE A 171 -16.26 51.26 -44.73
CA ILE A 171 -15.12 50.34 -44.95
C ILE A 171 -13.80 51.13 -44.90
N ALA A 172 -12.84 50.66 -44.10
CA ALA A 172 -11.50 51.24 -44.00
C ALA A 172 -10.50 50.48 -44.89
N ALA A 173 -9.55 51.18 -45.51
CA ALA A 173 -8.48 50.57 -46.29
C ALA A 173 -7.12 51.12 -45.85
N SER A 174 -6.11 50.23 -45.74
CA SER A 174 -4.72 50.67 -45.61
C SER A 174 -4.18 50.89 -47.02
N ILE A 175 -3.70 52.10 -47.30
CA ILE A 175 -3.11 52.48 -48.58
C ILE A 175 -1.62 52.72 -48.35
N THR A 176 -0.79 51.92 -49.01
CA THR A 176 0.67 52.06 -48.95
C THR A 176 1.17 52.71 -50.23
N THR A 177 1.93 53.81 -50.09
CA THR A 177 2.48 54.59 -51.21
C THR A 177 3.99 54.42 -51.27
N TYR A 178 4.52 54.16 -52.47
CA TYR A 178 5.95 54.02 -52.71
C TYR A 178 6.42 55.06 -53.73
N LYS A 179 7.62 55.64 -53.52
CA LYS A 179 8.29 56.51 -54.48
C LYS A 179 9.63 55.89 -54.86
N SER A 180 9.90 55.74 -56.16
CA SER A 180 11.12 55.09 -56.66
C SER A 180 11.99 56.05 -57.48
N GLN A 181 13.31 55.90 -57.38
CA GLN A 181 14.24 56.29 -58.44
C GLN A 181 14.50 55.05 -59.30
N VAL A 182 14.24 55.18 -60.60
CA VAL A 182 14.21 54.05 -61.53
C VAL A 182 15.51 53.98 -62.33
N LEU A 183 16.12 52.80 -62.37
CA LEU A 183 17.17 52.48 -63.33
C LEU A 183 16.55 51.67 -64.46
N VAL A 184 16.42 52.27 -65.65
CA VAL A 184 15.94 51.58 -66.84
C VAL A 184 17.01 50.59 -67.29
N ILE A 185 16.71 49.29 -67.26
CA ILE A 185 17.59 48.27 -67.80
C ILE A 185 17.21 48.09 -69.28
N PRO A 186 18.16 48.16 -70.23
CA PRO A 186 17.85 48.20 -71.66
C PRO A 186 17.46 46.82 -72.24
N GLU A 187 16.84 45.95 -71.45
CA GLU A 187 16.23 44.72 -71.94
C GLU A 187 14.82 45.05 -72.43
N THR A 188 14.73 45.35 -73.73
CA THR A 188 13.46 45.60 -74.40
C THR A 188 12.74 44.28 -74.58
N LEU A 189 11.66 44.06 -73.83
CA LEU A 189 10.79 42.89 -74.00
C LEU A 189 9.85 43.14 -75.19
N GLY A 190 10.42 43.11 -76.40
CA GLY A 190 9.71 43.01 -77.66
C GLY A 190 8.95 44.25 -78.13
N TYR A 191 9.08 44.54 -79.43
CA TYR A 191 8.30 45.55 -80.15
C TYR A 191 7.05 44.85 -80.71
N TYR A 192 5.88 45.07 -80.11
CA TYR A 192 4.65 44.43 -80.55
C TYR A 192 3.78 45.45 -81.30
N SER A 193 3.69 45.28 -82.62
CA SER A 193 2.75 46.03 -83.45
C SER A 193 1.59 45.11 -83.81
N GLU A 194 0.50 45.16 -83.05
CA GLU A 194 -0.71 44.46 -83.46
C GLU A 194 -1.53 45.34 -84.42
N ARG A 195 -1.82 44.79 -85.60
CA ARG A 195 -2.80 45.38 -86.51
C ARG A 195 -4.18 45.13 -85.92
N ALA A 196 -4.83 46.14 -85.38
CA ALA A 196 -6.26 46.04 -85.08
C ALA A 196 -7.04 45.84 -86.40
N GLN A 197 -7.50 44.62 -86.66
CA GLN A 197 -8.29 44.28 -87.85
C GLN A 197 -9.75 44.70 -87.64
N VAL A 198 -10.24 45.57 -88.52
CA VAL A 198 -11.67 45.86 -88.66
C VAL A 198 -12.31 44.73 -89.48
N TYR A 199 -13.42 44.17 -88.99
CA TYR A 199 -14.11 43.04 -89.63
C TYR A 199 -14.89 43.45 -90.88
N LEU A 200 -14.90 42.53 -91.85
CA LEU A 200 -15.81 42.51 -92.98
C LEU A 200 -17.24 42.23 -92.49
N VAL A 201 -18.19 43.10 -92.79
CA VAL A 201 -19.61 42.87 -92.50
C VAL A 201 -20.21 42.02 -93.63
N GLN A 202 -20.74 40.86 -93.28
CA GLN A 202 -21.49 40.00 -94.20
C GLN A 202 -22.80 40.66 -94.69
N GLY A 203 -23.17 40.43 -95.94
CA GLY A 203 -24.46 40.77 -96.53
C GLY A 203 -24.71 40.02 -97.84
N ASN A 204 -25.98 39.77 -98.16
CA ASN A 204 -26.40 39.05 -99.37
C ASN A 204 -25.80 39.68 -100.64
N GLY A 205 -25.05 38.89 -101.40
CA GLY A 205 -24.42 39.29 -102.66
C GLY A 205 -22.91 39.09 -102.76
N ALA A 206 -22.23 38.62 -101.71
CA ALA A 206 -20.79 38.37 -101.76
C ALA A 206 -20.45 37.02 -102.43
N PHE A 207 -19.80 37.06 -103.59
CA PHE A 207 -19.25 35.87 -104.26
C PHE A 207 -17.86 35.53 -103.70
N ILE A 208 -17.63 34.25 -103.41
CA ILE A 208 -16.32 33.70 -103.03
C ILE A 208 -15.60 33.25 -104.30
N MET A 209 -14.40 33.77 -104.55
CA MET A 209 -13.51 33.25 -105.59
C MET A 209 -12.09 33.06 -105.04
N GLY A 210 -11.77 31.79 -104.72
CA GLY A 210 -10.39 31.29 -104.50
C GLY A 210 -9.88 31.37 -103.06
N ILE A 211 -9.45 30.23 -102.50
CA ILE A 211 -8.66 30.16 -101.26
C ILE A 211 -7.23 29.68 -101.56
N THR A 212 -6.25 30.19 -100.81
CA THR A 212 -4.81 30.01 -101.05
C THR A 212 -4.13 29.12 -100.01
N SER A 213 -2.93 28.60 -100.30
CA SER A 213 -2.18 27.67 -99.44
C SER A 213 -1.88 28.18 -98.02
N ASN A 214 -1.83 29.50 -97.81
CA ASN A 214 -1.69 30.07 -96.46
C ASN A 214 -2.94 29.84 -95.60
N GLN A 215 -4.12 29.77 -96.22
CA GLN A 215 -5.37 29.45 -95.52
C GLN A 215 -5.45 27.96 -95.17
N ILE A 216 -4.67 27.09 -95.83
CA ILE A 216 -4.51 25.67 -95.48
C ILE A 216 -3.50 25.52 -94.32
N ALA A 217 -2.36 26.23 -94.37
CA ALA A 217 -1.34 26.17 -93.32
C ALA A 217 -1.82 26.72 -91.96
N GLN A 218 -2.74 27.70 -91.96
CA GLN A 218 -3.39 28.18 -90.73
C GLN A 218 -4.38 27.15 -90.14
N ILE A 219 -4.94 26.27 -90.97
CA ILE A 219 -5.79 25.16 -90.50
C ILE A 219 -4.93 24.05 -89.88
N GLU A 220 -3.78 23.71 -90.49
CA GLU A 220 -2.83 22.74 -89.92
C GLU A 220 -2.22 23.22 -88.59
N ALA A 221 -1.76 24.48 -88.52
CA ALA A 221 -1.14 25.03 -87.30
C ALA A 221 -2.14 25.17 -86.13
N GLY A 222 -3.44 25.32 -86.41
CA GLY A 222 -4.49 25.33 -85.39
C GLY A 222 -4.78 23.96 -84.78
N ILE A 223 -4.42 22.87 -85.46
CA ILE A 223 -4.62 21.49 -84.96
C ILE A 223 -3.48 21.06 -84.02
N ASP A 224 -2.27 21.60 -84.19
CA ASP A 224 -1.05 21.12 -83.50
C ASP A 224 -0.71 21.83 -82.17
N ALA A 225 -1.30 23.00 -81.87
CA ALA A 225 -0.80 23.83 -80.76
C ALA A 225 -1.32 23.48 -79.35
N THR A 226 -2.52 22.89 -79.20
CA THR A 226 -2.99 22.35 -77.90
C THR A 226 -4.27 21.54 -78.12
N LEU A 227 -4.13 20.24 -78.38
CA LEU A 227 -5.28 19.35 -78.33
C LEU A 227 -5.57 19.02 -76.86
N SER A 228 -6.37 19.85 -76.19
CA SER A 228 -6.98 19.49 -74.90
C SER A 228 -8.08 18.47 -75.16
N VAL A 229 -7.69 17.23 -75.42
CA VAL A 229 -8.62 16.11 -75.56
C VAL A 229 -9.04 15.67 -74.16
N PRO A 230 -10.33 15.74 -73.79
CA PRO A 230 -10.82 15.12 -72.58
C PRO A 230 -10.34 13.67 -72.52
N LEU A 231 -9.98 13.15 -71.34
CA LEU A 231 -9.56 11.74 -71.19
C LEU A 231 -10.61 10.74 -71.74
N SER A 232 -11.89 11.13 -71.74
CA SER A 232 -12.99 10.38 -72.37
C SER A 232 -12.87 10.23 -73.88
N GLN A 233 -12.08 11.08 -74.54
CA GLN A 233 -11.82 11.06 -75.98
C GLN A 233 -10.49 10.36 -76.34
N LEU A 234 -9.70 9.93 -75.35
CA LEU A 234 -8.38 9.30 -75.55
C LEU A 234 -8.41 7.77 -75.51
N ASP A 235 -9.59 7.17 -75.38
CA ASP A 235 -9.78 5.74 -75.07
C ASP A 235 -8.84 5.29 -73.93
N ALA A 236 -8.87 6.07 -72.85
CA ALA A 236 -7.94 5.98 -71.74
C ALA A 236 -8.41 4.96 -70.71
N SER A 237 -7.49 4.11 -70.24
CA SER A 237 -7.74 3.17 -69.14
C SER A 237 -6.66 3.27 -68.06
N VAL A 238 -7.06 3.15 -66.79
CA VAL A 238 -6.11 3.08 -65.68
C VAL A 238 -5.52 1.68 -65.61
N THR A 239 -4.19 1.59 -65.62
CA THR A 239 -3.46 0.30 -65.64
C THR A 239 -2.86 -0.08 -64.30
N SER A 240 -2.57 0.90 -63.44
CA SER A 240 -2.11 0.67 -62.07
C SER A 240 -2.23 1.97 -61.27
N ILE A 241 -2.36 1.83 -59.95
CA ILE A 241 -2.31 2.95 -59.00
C ILE A 241 -1.16 2.70 -58.04
N ASN A 242 -0.34 3.72 -57.81
CA ASN A 242 0.70 3.71 -56.79
C ASN A 242 0.63 5.02 -56.00
N ASN A 243 0.32 4.91 -54.71
CA ASN A 243 -0.01 6.04 -53.84
C ASN A 243 -1.08 6.93 -54.52
N ASP A 244 -0.80 8.23 -54.63
CA ASP A 244 -1.75 9.21 -55.16
C ASP A 244 -1.70 9.36 -56.70
N THR A 245 -0.95 8.49 -57.38
CA THR A 245 -0.74 8.55 -58.84
C THR A 245 -1.33 7.33 -59.55
N ALA A 246 -2.16 7.58 -60.57
CA ALA A 246 -2.66 6.61 -61.51
C ALA A 246 -1.83 6.62 -62.79
N LYS A 247 -1.42 5.42 -63.24
CA LYS A 247 -0.77 5.21 -64.53
C LYS A 247 -1.82 4.89 -65.58
N ILE A 248 -1.97 5.76 -66.56
CA ILE A 248 -3.00 5.71 -67.60
C ILE A 248 -2.38 5.27 -68.92
N SER A 249 -3.01 4.31 -69.57
CA SER A 249 -2.70 3.93 -70.94
C SER A 249 -3.74 4.54 -71.87
N THR A 250 -3.29 5.24 -72.90
CA THR A 250 -4.12 5.79 -73.97
C THR A 250 -3.65 5.23 -75.31
N THR A 251 -4.41 5.50 -76.37
CA THR A 251 -4.00 5.20 -77.75
C THR A 251 -2.74 5.95 -78.20
N PHE A 252 -2.31 6.98 -77.45
CA PHE A 252 -1.14 7.82 -77.76
C PHE A 252 0.08 7.55 -76.86
N GLY A 253 -0.05 6.67 -75.86
CA GLY A 253 1.07 6.29 -75.00
C GLY A 253 0.69 6.14 -73.52
N ARG A 254 1.71 6.12 -72.65
CA ARG A 254 1.54 6.05 -71.19
C ARG A 254 1.72 7.42 -70.56
N MET A 255 0.80 7.79 -69.68
CA MET A 255 0.86 9.03 -68.90
C MET A 255 0.52 8.77 -67.44
N ASN A 256 0.85 9.73 -66.57
CA ASN A 256 0.50 9.69 -65.15
C ASN A 256 -0.50 10.81 -64.85
N SER A 257 -1.48 10.52 -63.99
CA SER A 257 -2.43 11.52 -63.48
C SER A 257 -2.65 11.31 -61.98
N SER A 258 -3.06 12.37 -61.28
CA SER A 258 -3.41 12.22 -59.86
C SER A 258 -4.74 11.49 -59.70
N LEU A 259 -4.92 10.79 -58.58
CA LEU A 259 -6.20 10.15 -58.22
C LEU A 259 -7.35 11.16 -58.15
N THR A 260 -7.07 12.38 -57.70
CA THR A 260 -8.04 13.49 -57.66
C THR A 260 -8.47 13.90 -59.08
N SER A 261 -7.53 13.98 -60.02
CA SER A 261 -7.79 14.38 -61.41
C SER A 261 -8.63 13.37 -62.20
N ILE A 262 -8.73 12.11 -61.75
CA ILE A 262 -9.55 11.07 -62.37
C ILE A 262 -10.75 10.65 -61.50
N ASN A 263 -11.10 11.48 -60.50
CA ASN A 263 -12.21 11.24 -59.58
C ASN A 263 -12.19 9.82 -58.97
N ALA A 264 -11.01 9.39 -58.51
CA ALA A 264 -10.81 8.06 -57.95
C ALA A 264 -11.42 7.95 -56.54
N SER A 265 -12.19 6.89 -56.29
CA SER A 265 -12.75 6.55 -54.98
C SER A 265 -12.70 5.04 -54.76
N ILE A 266 -12.53 4.60 -53.50
CA ILE A 266 -12.57 3.16 -53.19
C ILE A 266 -14.01 2.69 -53.32
N LYS A 267 -14.23 1.71 -54.22
CA LYS A 267 -15.52 1.06 -54.43
C LYS A 267 -15.72 -0.13 -53.49
N SER A 268 -14.68 -0.95 -53.32
CA SER A 268 -14.71 -2.11 -52.42
C SER A 268 -13.31 -2.53 -52.01
N ILE A 269 -13.20 -3.21 -50.87
CA ILE A 269 -11.96 -3.83 -50.40
C ILE A 269 -12.22 -5.32 -50.17
N ASN A 270 -11.41 -6.18 -50.77
CA ASN A 270 -11.52 -7.63 -50.63
C ASN A 270 -10.14 -8.28 -50.71
N ASN A 271 -9.83 -9.24 -49.83
CA ASN A 271 -8.60 -10.03 -49.84
C ASN A 271 -7.29 -9.22 -49.98
N GLY A 272 -7.20 -8.06 -49.32
CA GLY A 272 -6.00 -7.22 -49.35
C GLY A 272 -5.81 -6.43 -50.65
N MET A 273 -6.84 -6.34 -51.49
CA MET A 273 -6.90 -5.41 -52.63
C MET A 273 -8.05 -4.43 -52.46
N ALA A 274 -7.80 -3.18 -52.84
CA ALA A 274 -8.81 -2.15 -53.00
C ALA A 274 -9.19 -2.06 -54.47
N THR A 275 -10.47 -2.24 -54.77
CA THR A 275 -11.07 -1.86 -56.05
C THR A 275 -11.34 -0.37 -56.01
N VAL A 276 -10.66 0.40 -56.85
CA VAL A 276 -10.78 1.85 -56.97
C VAL A 276 -11.60 2.16 -58.21
N SER A 277 -12.77 2.78 -58.03
CA SER A 277 -13.55 3.35 -59.12
C SER A 277 -12.94 4.68 -59.53
N THR A 278 -12.71 4.86 -60.83
CA THR A 278 -12.24 6.12 -61.41
C THR A 278 -13.17 6.55 -62.56
N SER A 279 -13.04 7.77 -63.05
CA SER A 279 -13.76 8.24 -64.24
C SER A 279 -13.39 7.47 -65.52
N LEU A 280 -12.36 6.62 -65.48
CA LEU A 280 -11.83 5.82 -66.58
C LEU A 280 -12.01 4.30 -66.38
N GLY A 281 -12.80 3.90 -65.38
CA GLY A 281 -13.07 2.50 -65.05
C GLY A 281 -12.59 2.09 -63.65
N GLU A 282 -12.77 0.81 -63.33
CA GLU A 282 -12.31 0.19 -62.08
C GLU A 282 -10.91 -0.38 -62.22
N VAL A 283 -10.07 -0.16 -61.21
CA VAL A 283 -8.73 -0.74 -61.14
C VAL A 283 -8.49 -1.31 -59.74
N GLU A 284 -7.74 -2.40 -59.65
CA GLU A 284 -7.38 -2.99 -58.38
C GLU A 284 -5.97 -2.56 -57.97
N THR A 285 -5.81 -2.16 -56.70
CA THR A 285 -4.51 -1.85 -56.11
C THR A 285 -4.29 -2.59 -54.80
N SER A 286 -3.03 -2.90 -54.50
CA SER A 286 -2.65 -3.76 -53.37
C SER A 286 -2.58 -2.98 -52.05
N LEU A 287 -3.14 -3.57 -50.99
CA LEU A 287 -3.07 -3.10 -49.60
C LEU A 287 -2.04 -3.91 -48.78
N ASN A 288 -1.01 -4.49 -49.42
CA ASN A 288 -0.07 -5.42 -48.78
C ASN A 288 0.56 -4.88 -47.48
N SER A 289 0.86 -3.59 -47.40
CA SER A 289 1.42 -2.94 -46.20
C SER A 289 0.42 -2.91 -45.02
N LEU A 290 -0.86 -2.66 -45.29
CA LEU A 290 -1.92 -2.71 -44.29
C LEU A 290 -2.15 -4.15 -43.82
N ASN A 291 -2.14 -5.12 -44.74
CA ASN A 291 -2.29 -6.54 -44.40
C ASN A 291 -1.13 -7.03 -43.51
N ALA A 292 0.10 -6.66 -43.82
CA ALA A 292 1.26 -6.97 -42.98
C ALA A 292 1.14 -6.36 -41.57
N SER A 293 0.65 -5.12 -41.46
CA SER A 293 0.43 -4.46 -40.17
C SER A 293 -0.65 -5.16 -39.34
N ILE A 294 -1.75 -5.57 -39.96
CA ILE A 294 -2.84 -6.31 -39.30
C ILE A 294 -2.33 -7.68 -38.80
N ILE A 295 -1.58 -8.42 -39.63
CA ILE A 295 -0.99 -9.69 -39.23
C ILE A 295 -0.03 -9.51 -38.03
N SER A 296 0.78 -8.44 -38.03
CA SER A 296 1.66 -8.11 -36.90
C SER A 296 0.86 -7.86 -35.62
N ILE A 297 -0.19 -7.04 -35.67
CA ILE A 297 -1.06 -6.74 -34.53
C ILE A 297 -1.76 -8.02 -34.02
N GLN A 298 -2.23 -8.89 -34.93
CA GLN A 298 -2.81 -10.18 -34.54
C GLN A 298 -1.77 -11.07 -33.83
N GLY A 299 -0.53 -11.11 -34.33
CA GLY A 299 0.58 -11.82 -33.69
C GLY A 299 0.87 -11.28 -32.28
N GLU A 300 0.97 -9.97 -32.13
CA GLU A 300 1.16 -9.31 -30.82
C GLU A 300 -0.01 -9.61 -29.88
N THR A 301 -1.25 -9.58 -30.37
CA THR A 301 -2.45 -9.89 -29.59
C THR A 301 -2.44 -11.35 -29.08
N ILE A 302 -2.02 -12.30 -29.92
CA ILE A 302 -1.86 -13.71 -29.52
C ILE A 302 -0.77 -13.85 -28.44
N MET A 303 0.34 -13.14 -28.58
CA MET A 303 1.43 -13.15 -27.60
C MET A 303 0.98 -12.57 -26.25
N ILE A 304 0.21 -11.48 -26.27
CA ILE A 304 -0.39 -10.88 -25.07
C ILE A 304 -1.35 -11.87 -24.41
N SER A 305 -2.25 -12.49 -25.18
CA SER A 305 -3.21 -13.48 -24.67
C SER A 305 -2.52 -14.69 -24.03
N THR A 306 -1.47 -15.20 -24.68
CA THR A 306 -0.64 -16.30 -24.16
C THR A 306 0.04 -15.90 -22.86
N SER A 307 0.60 -14.68 -22.81
CA SER A 307 1.25 -14.15 -21.60
C SER A 307 0.24 -13.99 -20.45
N LEU A 308 -0.96 -13.50 -20.74
CA LEU A 308 -2.04 -13.37 -19.77
C LEU A 308 -2.48 -14.74 -19.22
N GLY A 309 -2.62 -15.75 -20.08
CA GLY A 309 -2.92 -17.13 -19.66
C GLY A 309 -1.86 -17.72 -18.74
N ARG A 310 -0.57 -17.44 -19.00
CA ARG A 310 0.54 -17.83 -18.11
C ARG A 310 0.44 -17.11 -16.76
N PHE A 311 0.19 -15.81 -16.76
CA PHE A 311 -0.02 -15.05 -15.52
C PHE A 311 -1.18 -15.61 -14.69
N GLN A 312 -2.30 -15.96 -15.33
CA GLN A 312 -3.46 -16.52 -14.64
C GLN A 312 -3.14 -17.89 -14.02
N THR A 313 -2.34 -18.71 -14.71
CA THR A 313 -1.86 -20.01 -14.20
C THR A 313 -0.93 -19.80 -13.00
N THR A 314 0.02 -18.87 -13.09
CA THR A 314 0.91 -18.51 -11.97
C THR A 314 0.11 -18.01 -10.78
N LEU A 315 -0.86 -17.12 -10.99
CA LEU A 315 -1.71 -16.59 -9.92
C LEU A 315 -2.52 -17.71 -9.23
N SER A 316 -3.03 -18.66 -10.01
CA SER A 316 -3.75 -19.83 -9.47
C SER A 316 -2.83 -20.70 -8.61
N SER A 317 -1.58 -20.92 -9.04
CA SER A 317 -0.57 -21.66 -8.28
C SER A 317 -0.18 -20.95 -6.98
N VAL A 318 -0.02 -19.63 -7.03
CA VAL A 318 0.22 -18.79 -5.83
C VAL A 318 -0.96 -18.90 -4.86
N ASN A 319 -2.20 -18.81 -5.35
CA ASN A 319 -3.40 -18.93 -4.52
C ASN A 319 -3.50 -20.30 -3.83
N SER A 320 -3.24 -21.40 -4.56
CA SER A 320 -3.19 -22.74 -3.97
C SER A 320 -2.10 -22.88 -2.90
N SER A 321 -0.93 -22.26 -3.13
CA SER A 321 0.16 -22.24 -2.16
C SER A 321 -0.24 -21.48 -0.90
N LEU A 322 -0.93 -20.35 -1.04
CA LEU A 322 -1.43 -19.56 0.08
C LEU A 322 -2.48 -20.33 0.91
N ILE A 323 -3.40 -21.04 0.25
CA ILE A 323 -4.38 -21.91 0.92
C ILE A 323 -3.66 -23.01 1.72
N SER A 324 -2.64 -23.66 1.14
CA SER A 324 -1.85 -24.67 1.84
C SER A 324 -1.10 -24.10 3.05
N ILE A 325 -0.47 -22.93 2.90
CA ILE A 325 0.20 -22.24 4.02
C ILE A 325 -0.80 -21.91 5.13
N SER A 326 -1.99 -21.41 4.78
CA SER A 326 -3.05 -21.13 5.77
C SER A 326 -3.51 -22.38 6.51
N GLY A 327 -3.61 -23.53 5.81
CA GLY A 327 -3.92 -24.82 6.44
C GLY A 327 -2.83 -25.25 7.43
N ASN A 328 -1.56 -25.16 7.02
CA ASN A 328 -0.43 -25.50 7.88
C ASN A 328 -0.37 -24.58 9.12
N ILE A 329 -0.68 -23.29 8.98
CA ILE A 329 -0.75 -22.35 10.11
C ILE A 329 -1.83 -22.77 11.10
N ALA A 330 -3.01 -23.19 10.62
CA ALA A 330 -4.07 -23.69 11.50
C ALA A 330 -3.66 -24.96 12.25
N GLU A 331 -3.00 -25.91 11.57
CA GLU A 331 -2.47 -27.12 12.23
C GLU A 331 -1.42 -26.80 13.30
N VAL A 332 -0.56 -25.81 13.05
CA VAL A 332 0.41 -25.34 14.04
C VAL A 332 -0.29 -24.70 15.24
N ASP A 333 -1.32 -23.88 15.03
CA ASP A 333 -2.08 -23.24 16.10
C ASP A 333 -2.79 -24.28 16.99
N ASP A 334 -3.43 -25.28 16.39
CA ASP A 334 -4.05 -26.40 17.11
C ASP A 334 -3.03 -27.21 17.93
N SER A 335 -1.83 -27.45 17.37
CA SER A 335 -0.73 -28.12 18.06
C SER A 335 -0.25 -27.30 19.27
N LEU A 336 -0.08 -25.99 19.10
CA LEU A 336 0.31 -25.09 20.18
C LEU A 336 -0.76 -25.05 21.28
N GLY A 337 -2.05 -24.98 20.93
CA GLY A 337 -3.15 -25.04 21.90
C GLY A 337 -3.14 -26.33 22.73
N THR A 338 -2.85 -27.47 22.09
CA THR A 338 -2.71 -28.77 22.78
C THR A 338 -1.50 -28.78 23.72
N GLN A 339 -0.37 -28.22 23.31
CA GLN A 339 0.84 -28.11 24.14
C GLN A 339 0.61 -27.20 25.35
N TYR A 340 -0.06 -26.06 25.19
CA TYR A 340 -0.43 -25.19 26.32
C TYR A 340 -1.29 -25.90 27.36
N THR A 341 -2.29 -26.66 26.90
CA THR A 341 -3.17 -27.45 27.79
C THR A 341 -2.39 -28.53 28.55
N THR A 342 -1.46 -29.19 27.86
CA THR A 342 -0.57 -30.20 28.44
C THR A 342 0.34 -29.58 29.51
N LEU A 343 0.94 -28.43 29.21
CA LEU A 343 1.82 -27.72 30.14
C LEU A 343 1.07 -27.25 31.39
N SER A 344 -0.16 -26.74 31.22
CA SER A 344 -1.02 -26.36 32.35
C SER A 344 -1.32 -27.55 33.27
N SER A 345 -1.61 -28.71 32.67
CA SER A 345 -1.85 -29.96 33.41
C SER A 345 -0.61 -30.44 34.18
N ILE A 346 0.57 -30.38 33.54
CA ILE A 346 1.86 -30.70 34.20
C ILE A 346 2.11 -29.75 35.38
N ASN A 347 1.86 -28.46 35.22
CA ASN A 347 2.04 -27.49 36.29
C ASN A 347 1.11 -27.75 37.49
N ALA A 348 -0.15 -28.12 37.23
CA ALA A 348 -1.09 -28.51 38.27
C ALA A 348 -0.63 -29.79 39.02
N SER A 349 -0.14 -30.79 38.29
CA SER A 349 0.44 -32.00 38.90
C SER A 349 1.67 -31.68 39.75
N LEU A 350 2.54 -30.79 39.28
CA LEU A 350 3.73 -30.37 40.04
C LEU A 350 3.35 -29.67 41.35
N LEU A 351 2.38 -28.73 41.32
CA LEU A 351 1.88 -28.07 42.51
C LEU A 351 1.30 -29.07 43.53
N SER A 352 0.58 -30.10 43.05
CA SER A 352 0.07 -31.18 43.90
C SER A 352 1.20 -31.98 44.55
N ILE A 353 2.25 -32.34 43.80
CA ILE A 353 3.43 -33.05 44.33
C ILE A 353 4.14 -32.20 45.39
N VAL A 354 4.33 -30.90 45.15
CA VAL A 354 4.93 -29.98 46.12
C VAL A 354 4.12 -29.92 47.41
N GLY A 355 2.78 -29.83 47.29
CA GLY A 355 1.87 -29.88 48.44
C GLY A 355 1.97 -31.18 49.23
N ASN A 356 2.00 -32.32 48.54
CA ASN A 356 2.14 -33.63 49.17
C ASN A 356 3.49 -33.80 49.88
N ASN A 357 4.58 -33.30 49.31
CA ASN A 357 5.90 -33.32 49.96
C ASN A 357 5.91 -32.47 51.24
N ALA A 358 5.34 -31.26 51.20
CA ALA A 358 5.23 -30.43 52.38
C ALA A 358 4.39 -31.10 53.50
N PHE A 359 3.34 -31.83 53.13
CA PHE A 359 2.58 -32.63 54.08
C PHE A 359 3.41 -33.75 54.69
N LEU A 360 4.14 -34.51 53.86
CA LEU A 360 5.03 -35.58 54.33
C LEU A 360 6.13 -35.06 55.26
N ASP A 361 6.74 -33.91 54.96
CA ASP A 361 7.75 -33.28 55.82
C ASP A 361 7.18 -32.91 57.20
N SER A 362 5.94 -32.42 57.23
CA SER A 362 5.22 -32.12 58.49
C SER A 362 4.97 -33.38 59.32
N GLU A 363 4.49 -34.46 58.69
CA GLU A 363 4.26 -35.74 59.36
C GLU A 363 5.57 -36.37 59.86
N LEU A 364 6.65 -36.28 59.07
CA LEU A 364 7.99 -36.70 59.48
C LEU A 364 8.46 -35.90 60.71
N GLY A 365 8.21 -34.60 60.74
CA GLY A 365 8.49 -33.73 61.89
C GLY A 365 7.77 -34.21 63.16
N LYS A 366 6.48 -34.51 63.06
CA LYS A 366 5.68 -35.05 64.18
C LYS A 366 6.21 -36.41 64.67
N PHE A 367 6.60 -37.27 63.73
CA PHE A 367 7.18 -38.57 64.06
C PHE A 367 8.52 -38.41 64.82
N ASN A 368 9.38 -37.49 64.38
CA ASN A 368 10.65 -37.21 65.06
C ASN A 368 10.44 -36.66 66.48
N CYS A 369 9.47 -35.77 66.69
CA CYS A 369 9.10 -35.31 68.04
C CYS A 369 8.62 -36.48 68.92
N SER A 370 7.74 -37.33 68.39
CA SER A 370 7.24 -38.51 69.13
C SER A 370 8.38 -39.46 69.51
N LEU A 371 9.35 -39.67 68.60
CA LEU A 371 10.53 -40.47 68.87
C LEU A 371 11.43 -39.85 69.95
N ALA A 372 11.59 -38.53 69.95
CA ALA A 372 12.32 -37.81 70.99
C ALA A 372 11.66 -37.97 72.37
N ASP A 373 10.33 -37.88 72.44
CA ASP A 373 9.55 -38.09 73.68
C ASP A 373 9.69 -39.52 74.21
N ILE A 374 9.64 -40.51 73.31
CA ILE A 374 9.87 -41.92 73.67
C ILE A 374 11.28 -42.11 74.24
N ASN A 375 12.31 -41.54 73.60
CA ASN A 375 13.69 -41.62 74.09
C ASN A 375 13.86 -40.94 75.45
N GLY A 376 13.21 -39.79 75.66
CA GLY A 376 13.17 -39.11 76.96
C GLY A 376 12.54 -39.98 78.05
N THR A 377 11.41 -40.62 77.73
CA THR A 377 10.72 -41.55 78.63
C THR A 377 11.60 -42.75 78.98
N LEU A 378 12.28 -43.35 78.00
CA LEU A 378 13.18 -44.48 78.21
C LEU A 378 14.36 -44.11 79.12
N LYS A 379 14.95 -42.92 78.92
CA LYS A 379 16.03 -42.41 79.78
C LYS A 379 15.56 -42.24 81.23
N SER A 380 14.34 -41.73 81.43
CA SER A 380 13.73 -41.58 82.77
C SER A 380 13.51 -42.95 83.44
N ILE A 381 12.97 -43.92 82.71
CA ILE A 381 12.78 -45.30 83.20
C ILE A 381 14.13 -45.92 83.63
N ASN A 382 15.17 -45.77 82.81
CA ASN A 382 16.50 -46.28 83.14
C ASN A 382 17.08 -45.61 84.40
N GLY A 383 16.89 -44.30 84.56
CA GLY A 383 17.28 -43.58 85.78
C GLY A 383 16.54 -44.09 87.02
N ASN A 384 15.22 -44.27 86.93
CA ASN A 384 14.42 -44.84 88.01
C ASN A 384 14.86 -46.26 88.38
N ASN A 385 15.16 -47.10 87.37
CA ASN A 385 15.65 -48.46 87.62
C ASN A 385 17.00 -48.45 88.34
N ALA A 386 17.92 -47.54 87.99
CA ALA A 386 19.19 -47.39 88.71
C ALA A 386 18.99 -46.97 90.18
N THR A 387 18.06 -46.06 90.44
CA THR A 387 17.66 -45.68 91.81
C THR A 387 17.10 -46.89 92.57
N VAL A 388 16.20 -47.66 91.96
CA VAL A 388 15.65 -48.88 92.58
C VAL A 388 16.75 -49.89 92.90
N MET A 389 17.69 -50.13 91.99
CA MET A 389 18.83 -51.02 92.23
C MET A 389 19.71 -50.54 93.39
N THR A 390 19.94 -49.22 93.48
CA THR A 390 20.70 -48.62 94.59
C THR A 390 19.99 -48.84 95.93
N THR A 391 18.68 -48.55 95.99
CA THR A 391 17.87 -48.78 97.19
C THR A 391 17.84 -50.25 97.59
N LEU A 392 17.71 -51.17 96.63
CA LEU A 392 17.79 -52.61 96.90
C LEU A 392 19.15 -53.03 97.47
N GLY A 393 20.24 -52.45 96.98
CA GLY A 393 21.58 -52.64 97.55
C GLY A 393 21.65 -52.20 99.01
N GLN A 394 21.17 -50.99 99.32
CA GLN A 394 21.13 -50.46 100.69
C GLN A 394 20.28 -51.31 101.64
N ILE A 395 19.13 -51.82 101.16
CA ILE A 395 18.29 -52.76 101.91
C ILE A 395 19.07 -54.05 102.17
N SER A 396 19.77 -54.59 101.18
CA SER A 396 20.59 -55.80 101.33
C SER A 396 21.68 -55.63 102.38
N ASP A 397 22.37 -54.49 102.38
CA ASP A 397 23.41 -54.17 103.37
C ASP A 397 22.81 -54.05 104.78
N SER A 398 21.67 -53.38 104.89
CA SER A 398 20.95 -53.23 106.16
C SER A 398 20.52 -54.59 106.73
N LEU A 399 20.04 -55.49 105.86
CA LEU A 399 19.68 -56.85 106.24
C LEU A 399 20.91 -57.66 106.69
N ALA A 400 22.06 -57.51 106.02
CA ALA A 400 23.30 -58.14 106.43
C ALA A 400 23.75 -57.68 107.83
N ASN A 401 23.69 -56.36 108.10
CA ASN A 401 24.01 -55.78 109.41
C ASN A 401 23.04 -56.24 110.51
N LEU A 402 21.74 -56.34 110.19
CA LEU A 402 20.75 -56.88 111.11
C LEU A 402 21.07 -58.34 111.45
N ASN A 403 21.45 -59.15 110.45
CA ASN A 403 21.82 -60.56 110.66
C ASN A 403 23.05 -60.71 111.58
N VAL A 404 24.06 -59.83 111.45
CA VAL A 404 25.20 -59.75 112.38
C VAL A 404 24.74 -59.41 113.80
N THR A 405 23.85 -58.43 113.94
CA THR A 405 23.31 -58.01 115.25
C THR A 405 22.54 -59.14 115.92
N VAL A 406 21.68 -59.83 115.17
CA VAL A 406 20.92 -61.01 115.65
C VAL A 406 21.87 -62.12 116.09
N SER A 407 22.92 -62.40 115.31
CA SER A 407 23.94 -63.41 115.65
C SER A 407 24.69 -63.06 116.95
N SER A 408 25.05 -61.78 117.12
CA SER A 408 25.70 -61.29 118.35
C SER A 408 24.79 -61.40 119.57
N LEU A 409 23.51 -61.00 119.43
CA LEU A 409 22.52 -61.15 120.50
C LEU A 409 22.32 -62.62 120.88
N SER A 410 22.23 -63.51 119.89
CA SER A 410 22.16 -64.96 120.12
C SER A 410 23.35 -65.46 120.94
N SER A 411 24.58 -65.03 120.62
CA SER A 411 25.78 -65.37 121.40
C SER A 411 25.72 -64.85 122.84
N ASN A 412 25.28 -63.61 123.04
CA ASN A 412 25.13 -63.03 124.38
C ASN A 412 24.09 -63.76 125.22
N VAL A 413 22.96 -64.15 124.63
CA VAL A 413 21.95 -64.99 125.30
C VAL A 413 22.54 -66.33 125.71
N SER A 414 23.32 -66.99 124.84
CA SER A 414 24.02 -68.23 125.21
C SER A 414 24.98 -68.05 126.39
N LYS A 415 25.75 -66.95 126.42
CA LYS A 415 26.65 -66.64 127.55
C LYS A 415 25.88 -66.41 128.85
N LEU A 416 24.83 -65.60 128.81
CA LEU A 416 23.96 -65.35 129.97
C LEU A 416 23.34 -66.66 130.49
N ASN A 417 22.90 -67.54 129.59
CA ASN A 417 22.38 -68.85 129.98
C ASN A 417 23.46 -69.70 130.67
N GLY A 418 24.70 -69.67 130.18
CA GLY A 418 25.83 -70.31 130.85
C GLY A 418 26.09 -69.74 132.25
N SER A 419 26.17 -68.41 132.39
CA SER A 419 26.35 -67.79 133.71
C SER A 419 25.18 -68.06 134.66
N LEU A 420 23.95 -68.14 134.16
CA LEU A 420 22.79 -68.51 134.97
C LEU A 420 22.91 -69.95 135.50
N VAL A 421 23.41 -70.88 134.68
CA VAL A 421 23.75 -72.24 135.13
C VAL A 421 24.81 -72.18 136.23
N ASP A 422 25.88 -71.40 136.07
CA ASP A 422 26.93 -71.26 137.09
C ASP A 422 26.40 -70.70 138.41
N VAL A 423 25.55 -69.65 138.35
CA VAL A 423 24.89 -69.07 139.53
C VAL A 423 23.99 -70.11 140.19
N ARG A 424 23.19 -70.84 139.41
CA ARG A 424 22.32 -71.90 139.94
C ARG A 424 23.14 -72.97 140.64
N THR A 425 24.21 -73.47 140.03
CA THR A 425 25.13 -74.44 140.65
C THR A 425 25.76 -73.88 141.93
N SER A 426 26.12 -72.60 141.94
CA SER A 426 26.66 -71.94 143.14
C SER A 426 25.63 -71.84 144.28
N ILE A 427 24.38 -71.50 143.97
CA ILE A 427 23.27 -71.50 144.95
C ILE A 427 23.02 -72.91 145.48
N GLU A 428 22.98 -73.91 144.60
CA GLU A 428 22.83 -75.32 144.98
C GLU A 428 23.97 -75.75 145.94
N ASN A 429 25.21 -75.33 145.68
CA ASN A 429 26.34 -75.57 146.56
C ASN A 429 26.25 -74.81 147.90
N LEU A 430 25.72 -73.59 147.93
CA LEU A 430 25.53 -72.78 149.15
C LEU A 430 24.33 -73.22 149.99
N SER A 431 23.31 -73.80 149.35
CA SER A 431 22.16 -74.40 150.03
C SER A 431 22.66 -75.54 150.91
N GLY A 432 22.73 -75.27 152.22
CA GLY A 432 23.22 -76.21 153.21
C GLY A 432 22.09 -76.74 154.10
N GLN A 433 22.27 -77.97 154.57
CA GLN A 433 21.38 -78.54 155.59
C GLN A 433 21.93 -78.23 156.98
N ILE A 434 21.05 -77.85 157.91
CA ILE A 434 21.42 -77.73 159.32
C ILE A 434 21.69 -79.14 159.84
N THR A 435 22.94 -79.43 160.18
CA THR A 435 23.34 -80.76 160.67
C THR A 435 23.42 -80.83 162.19
N ASN A 436 23.60 -79.69 162.87
CA ASN A 436 23.66 -79.63 164.33
C ASN A 436 23.36 -78.22 164.87
N VAL A 437 22.82 -78.08 166.09
CA VAL A 437 22.60 -76.79 166.76
C VAL A 437 23.09 -76.88 168.21
N SER A 438 23.98 -75.98 168.62
CA SER A 438 24.51 -75.93 169.99
C SER A 438 24.90 -74.53 170.42
N ASN A 439 24.65 -74.15 171.68
CA ASN A 439 25.00 -72.85 172.27
C ASN A 439 24.57 -71.66 171.39
N SER A 440 23.30 -71.66 170.98
CA SER A 440 22.72 -70.63 170.11
C SER A 440 23.44 -70.45 168.78
N THR A 441 24.15 -71.47 168.29
CA THR A 441 24.82 -71.48 166.99
C THR A 441 24.38 -72.70 166.19
N ALA A 442 23.85 -72.48 164.98
CA ALA A 442 23.55 -73.54 164.02
C ALA A 442 24.82 -73.87 163.21
N THR A 443 25.11 -75.16 163.07
CA THR A 443 26.11 -75.71 162.15
C THR A 443 25.39 -76.12 160.86
N ILE A 444 25.72 -75.47 159.76
CA ILE A 444 25.12 -75.67 158.44
C ILE A 444 26.18 -76.30 157.54
N LYS A 445 25.93 -77.51 157.05
CA LYS A 445 26.83 -78.15 156.07
C LYS A 445 26.35 -77.83 154.66
N THR A 446 27.20 -77.14 153.90
CA THR A 446 27.01 -76.82 152.48
C THR A 446 27.87 -77.72 151.61
N GLY A 447 27.71 -77.64 150.28
CA GLY A 447 28.55 -78.37 149.32
C GLY A 447 30.03 -77.93 149.33
N ILE A 448 30.34 -76.76 149.90
CA ILE A 448 31.70 -76.19 149.95
C ILE A 448 32.31 -76.17 151.36
N GLY A 449 31.58 -76.61 152.40
CA GLY A 449 32.12 -76.62 153.75
C GLY A 449 31.07 -76.56 154.84
N THR A 450 31.48 -76.14 156.02
CA THR A 450 30.60 -76.01 157.19
C THR A 450 30.59 -74.56 157.63
N MET A 451 29.40 -73.96 157.71
CA MET A 451 29.17 -72.61 158.20
C MET A 451 28.55 -72.64 159.59
N TYR A 452 28.82 -71.61 160.38
CA TYR A 452 28.25 -71.42 161.70
C TYR A 452 27.45 -70.12 161.71
N ALA A 453 26.18 -70.20 162.04
CA ALA A 453 25.30 -69.03 162.11
C ALA A 453 24.77 -68.86 163.54
N SER A 454 24.93 -67.66 164.10
CA SER A 454 24.36 -67.32 165.39
C SER A 454 22.83 -67.23 165.29
N ILE A 455 22.16 -67.94 166.18
CA ILE A 455 20.71 -67.96 166.32
C ILE A 455 20.34 -66.90 167.36
N SER A 456 20.18 -65.66 166.91
CA SER A 456 19.66 -64.58 167.75
C SER A 456 18.15 -64.79 167.91
N SER A 457 17.74 -65.33 169.06
CA SER A 457 16.34 -65.48 169.52
C SER A 457 15.35 -65.79 168.39
N ILE A 458 15.15 -67.09 168.10
CA ILE A 458 13.97 -67.56 167.39
C ILE A 458 12.75 -67.15 168.21
N GLN A 459 12.17 -65.99 167.91
CA GLN A 459 10.79 -65.71 168.24
C GLN A 459 9.96 -66.63 167.35
N LEU A 460 9.39 -67.68 167.97
CA LEU A 460 8.27 -68.43 167.44
C LEU A 460 7.06 -67.48 167.29
N GLY A 461 7.11 -66.66 166.26
CA GLY A 461 5.93 -66.03 165.67
C GLY A 461 5.22 -67.08 164.82
N VAL A 462 4.51 -68.00 165.46
CA VAL A 462 3.40 -68.67 164.77
C VAL A 462 2.28 -67.63 164.65
N HIS A 463 1.58 -67.66 163.52
CA HIS A 463 0.49 -66.80 163.03
C HIS A 463 0.95 -65.72 162.02
N LYS A 464 0.48 -65.67 160.77
CA LYS A 464 -0.42 -66.51 159.96
C LYS A 464 -0.23 -66.00 158.53
N GLU A 465 -0.10 -66.90 157.54
CA GLU A 465 -0.12 -66.51 156.13
C GLU A 465 -1.32 -65.61 155.85
N SER A 466 -1.06 -64.38 155.41
CA SER A 466 -2.02 -63.62 154.62
C SER A 466 -1.62 -63.78 153.15
N ASN A 467 -2.35 -64.63 152.44
CA ASN A 467 -2.47 -64.54 150.99
C ASN A 467 -2.85 -63.09 150.64
N SER A 468 -1.91 -62.35 150.06
CA SER A 468 -2.20 -61.16 149.26
C SER A 468 -1.75 -61.42 147.84
N THR A 469 -2.68 -61.92 147.03
CA THR A 469 -2.68 -61.78 145.58
C THR A 469 -2.83 -60.30 145.24
N ASP A 470 -1.81 -59.66 144.68
CA ASP A 470 -1.98 -58.60 143.65
C ASP A 470 -0.62 -58.19 143.01
N PRO A 471 -0.59 -57.62 141.79
CA PRO A 471 0.02 -58.28 140.66
C PRO A 471 1.05 -57.35 140.00
N SER A 472 2.33 -57.63 140.16
CA SER A 472 3.32 -57.09 139.23
C SER A 472 3.13 -57.78 137.88
N PHE A 473 2.36 -57.15 136.99
CA PHE A 473 2.29 -57.46 135.56
C PHE A 473 3.72 -57.63 135.04
N PRO A 474 4.07 -58.75 134.36
CA PRO A 474 5.40 -58.90 133.82
C PRO A 474 5.53 -57.93 132.65
N TYR A 475 6.43 -56.97 132.82
CA TYR A 475 6.94 -56.07 131.78
C TYR A 475 7.38 -56.84 130.52
N GLU A 476 7.72 -58.12 130.67
CA GLU A 476 8.00 -59.07 129.59
C GLU A 476 6.78 -59.28 128.66
N LEU A 477 5.55 -59.34 129.20
CA LEU A 477 4.34 -59.48 128.38
C LEU A 477 4.01 -58.17 127.65
N LEU A 478 4.32 -57.02 128.25
CA LEU A 478 4.18 -55.71 127.60
C LEU A 478 5.18 -55.55 126.45
N VAL A 479 6.42 -56.02 126.62
CA VAL A 479 7.43 -56.03 125.55
C VAL A 479 7.02 -56.96 124.41
N VAL A 480 6.53 -58.17 124.70
CA VAL A 480 6.02 -59.10 123.67
C VAL A 480 4.79 -58.51 122.96
N LEU A 481 3.88 -57.86 123.68
CA LEU A 481 2.72 -57.18 123.10
C LEU A 481 3.14 -56.01 122.19
N LEU A 482 4.12 -55.21 122.59
CA LEU A 482 4.66 -54.11 121.77
C LEU A 482 5.37 -54.63 120.50
N ILE A 483 6.08 -55.76 120.60
CA ILE A 483 6.68 -56.44 119.43
C ILE A 483 5.58 -56.98 118.50
N LEU A 484 4.54 -57.61 119.03
CA LEU A 484 3.42 -58.12 118.22
C LEU A 484 2.63 -56.99 117.55
N VAL A 485 2.42 -55.86 118.24
CA VAL A 485 1.76 -54.66 117.68
C VAL A 485 2.61 -54.04 116.56
N SER A 486 3.93 -53.96 116.73
CA SER A 486 4.82 -53.42 115.69
C SER A 486 4.93 -54.35 114.47
N ILE A 487 4.90 -55.67 114.65
CA ILE A 487 4.77 -56.64 113.55
C ILE A 487 3.42 -56.50 112.83
N ALA A 488 2.31 -56.34 113.57
CA ALA A 488 0.98 -56.15 112.99
C ALA A 488 0.86 -54.84 112.18
N ILE A 489 1.42 -53.74 112.68
CA ILE A 489 1.47 -52.46 111.95
C ILE A 489 2.32 -52.58 110.67
N SER A 490 3.43 -53.30 110.73
CA SER A 490 4.27 -53.58 109.56
C SER A 490 3.53 -54.42 108.52
N TYR A 491 2.79 -55.45 108.94
CA TYR A 491 1.96 -56.29 108.06
C TYR A 491 0.81 -55.51 107.41
N LEU A 492 0.12 -54.64 108.16
CA LEU A 492 -0.92 -53.74 107.65
C LEU A 492 -0.38 -52.70 106.65
N SER A 493 0.86 -52.27 106.82
CA SER A 493 1.54 -51.38 105.87
C SER A 493 1.89 -52.12 104.58
N LEU A 494 2.33 -53.38 104.68
CA LEU A 494 2.64 -54.24 103.52
C LEU A 494 1.37 -54.63 102.73
N SER A 495 0.25 -54.89 103.40
CA SER A 495 -1.01 -55.23 102.73
C SER A 495 -1.63 -54.06 101.96
N LYS A 496 -1.48 -52.82 102.46
CA LYS A 496 -1.86 -51.61 101.72
C LYS A 496 -1.00 -51.39 100.47
N VAL A 497 0.31 -51.69 100.54
CA VAL A 497 1.20 -51.65 99.37
C VAL A 497 0.80 -52.71 98.33
N ASN A 498 0.46 -53.93 98.76
CA ASN A 498 0.02 -54.99 97.84
C ASN A 498 -1.36 -54.69 97.21
N GLY A 499 -2.26 -54.04 97.96
CA GLY A 499 -3.54 -53.54 97.42
C GLY A 499 -3.37 -52.49 96.33
N ILE A 500 -2.41 -51.56 96.48
CA ILE A 500 -2.09 -50.55 95.47
C ILE A 500 -1.48 -51.18 94.21
N VAL A 501 -0.64 -52.21 94.35
CA VAL A 501 -0.07 -52.98 93.22
C VAL A 501 -1.16 -53.73 92.45
N SER A 502 -2.14 -54.32 93.13
CA SER A 502 -3.29 -54.99 92.46
C SER A 502 -4.25 -54.03 91.76
N GLY A 503 -4.39 -52.79 92.26
CA GLY A 503 -5.18 -51.73 91.61
C GLY A 503 -4.53 -51.18 90.32
N LEU A 504 -3.19 -51.26 90.21
CA LEU A 504 -2.43 -50.86 89.01
C LEU A 504 -2.48 -51.92 87.89
N GLU A 505 -2.73 -53.20 88.20
CA GLU A 505 -2.96 -54.24 87.18
C GLU A 505 -4.38 -54.22 86.61
N GLY A 506 -5.38 -53.75 87.39
CA GLY A 506 -6.77 -53.61 86.94
C GLY A 506 -6.98 -52.50 85.90
N THR A 507 -6.30 -51.36 86.05
CA THR A 507 -6.42 -50.22 85.12
C THR A 507 -5.69 -50.43 83.79
N LYS A 508 -4.82 -51.46 83.68
CA LYS A 508 -4.17 -51.86 82.43
C LYS A 508 -5.09 -52.69 81.51
N LYS A 509 -6.23 -53.20 82.00
CA LYS A 509 -7.20 -53.97 81.19
C LYS A 509 -8.37 -53.15 80.65
N GLU A 510 -8.65 -51.95 81.17
CA GLU A 510 -9.72 -51.08 80.64
C GLU A 510 -9.27 -50.14 79.50
N GLY A 511 -7.98 -49.87 79.33
CA GLY A 511 -7.45 -49.06 78.23
C GLY A 511 -7.33 -49.77 76.86
N LYS A 512 -7.88 -50.98 76.71
CA LYS A 512 -7.76 -51.78 75.46
C LYS A 512 -9.10 -52.02 74.74
N LYS A 513 -10.14 -51.26 75.08
CA LYS A 513 -11.43 -51.19 74.37
C LYS A 513 -11.81 -49.73 74.12
N GLU A 514 -11.02 -49.02 73.31
CA GLU A 514 -11.49 -47.86 72.53
C GLU A 514 -10.37 -47.42 71.59
N LYS A 515 -10.26 -48.14 70.48
CA LYS A 515 -10.04 -47.61 69.12
C LYS A 515 -10.27 -48.72 68.11
#